data_AF-A6XK79-F1
#
_entry.id   AF-A6XK79-F1
#
_cell.length_a   1.000
_cell.length_b   1.000
_cell.length_c   1.000
_cell.angle_alpha   90.00
_cell.angle_beta   90.00
_cell.angle_gamma   90.00
#
_symmetry.space_group_name_H-M   'P 1'
#
loop_
_entity.id
_entity.type
_entity.pdbx_description
1 polymer ?
#
loop_
_entity_poly.entity_id
_entity_poly.type
_entity_poly.pdbx_seq_one_letter_code
_entity_poly.pdbx_strand_id
1 'polypeptide(L)' 'IPKVWLFFGCRTKNVDLYRDEKDEMVQKGVLDRVFLALSREENIPKTYVQDLALKEADSIAELIMQEKAHIYVC' A
#
# COMPACT_ATOMS: atom_id res chain seq x y z
N ILE A 1 -4.89 18.22 -2.11
CA ILE A 1 -4.22 17.13 -2.86
C ILE A 1 -5.12 15.91 -2.69
N PRO A 2 -5.49 15.19 -3.77
CA PRO A 2 -6.32 14.00 -3.65
C PRO A 2 -5.60 12.90 -2.86
N LYS A 3 -6.34 12.06 -2.14
CA LYS A 3 -5.75 10.97 -1.36
C LYS A 3 -5.16 9.90 -2.29
N VAL A 4 -3.93 9.46 -2.03
CA VAL A 4 -3.26 8.38 -2.77
C VAL A 4 -2.79 7.31 -1.80
N TRP A 5 -3.33 6.11 -1.94
CA TRP A 5 -2.94 4.93 -1.16
C TRP A 5 -2.17 3.96 -2.04
N LEU A 6 -1.02 3.49 -1.57
CA LEU A 6 -0.16 2.56 -2.29
C LEU A 6 -0.08 1.22 -1.55
N PHE A 7 -0.57 0.16 -2.20
CA PHE A 7 -0.34 -1.21 -1.76
C PHE A 7 0.81 -1.80 -2.58
N PHE A 8 1.97 -1.99 -1.96
CA PHE A 8 3.17 -2.53 -2.61
C PHE A 8 3.54 -3.88 -2.03
N GLY A 9 3.95 -4.82 -2.89
CA GLY A 9 4.32 -6.17 -2.48
C GLY A 9 5.71 -6.56 -2.99
N CYS A 10 6.52 -7.16 -2.11
CA CYS A 10 7.82 -7.71 -2.48
C CYS A 10 8.11 -9.03 -1.73
N ARG A 11 9.30 -9.60 -1.96
CA ARG A 11 9.70 -10.87 -1.30
C ARG A 11 10.11 -10.63 0.15
N THR A 12 11.06 -9.73 0.36
CA THR A 12 11.64 -9.37 1.66
C THR A 12 11.88 -7.86 1.69
N LYS A 13 12.08 -7.27 2.87
CA LYS A 13 12.34 -5.84 3.03
C LYS A 13 13.59 -5.38 2.27
N ASN A 14 14.56 -6.27 2.06
CA ASN A 14 15.78 -5.95 1.31
C ASN A 14 15.53 -5.71 -0.19
N VAL A 15 14.38 -6.13 -0.72
CA VAL A 15 13.96 -5.87 -2.10
C VAL A 15 12.72 -4.98 -2.16
N ASP A 16 12.54 -4.14 -1.14
CA ASP A 16 11.53 -3.09 -1.13
C ASP A 16 11.95 -1.96 -2.09
N LEU A 17 11.57 -2.11 -3.37
CA LEU A 17 11.94 -1.17 -4.42
C LEU A 17 11.41 0.23 -4.12
N TYR A 18 12.25 1.24 -4.33
CA TYR A 18 11.93 2.66 -4.13
C TYR A 18 11.53 3.02 -2.69
N ARG A 19 12.11 2.35 -1.70
CA ARG A 19 11.78 2.58 -0.29
C ARG A 19 11.97 4.05 0.11
N ASP A 20 13.13 4.62 -0.20
CA ASP A 20 13.46 5.99 0.21
C ASP A 20 12.57 7.01 -0.52
N GLU A 21 12.28 6.79 -1.80
CA GLU A 21 11.38 7.64 -2.58
C GLU A 21 9.93 7.55 -2.09
N LYS A 22 9.46 6.38 -1.68
CA LYS A 22 8.14 6.21 -1.04
C LYS A 22 8.07 6.99 0.27
N ASP A 23 9.11 6.88 1.11
CA ASP A 23 9.19 7.61 2.38
C ASP A 23 9.21 9.14 2.13
N GLU A 24 9.97 9.60 1.14
CA GLU A 24 10.00 11.00 0.70
C GLU A 24 8.62 11.48 0.19
N MET A 25 7.92 10.66 -0.61
CA MET A 25 6.58 10.98 -1.10
C MET A 25 5.55 11.07 0.02
N VAL A 26 5.67 10.24 1.06
CA VAL A 26 4.84 10.35 2.27
C VAL A 26 5.13 11.66 2.99
N GLN A 27 6.42 12.00 3.20
CA GLN A 27 6.81 13.27 3.84
C GLN A 27 6.33 14.50 3.07
N LYS A 28 6.31 14.43 1.73
CA LYS A 28 5.81 15.50 0.85
C LYS A 28 4.27 15.54 0.76
N GLY A 29 3.56 14.58 1.34
CA GLY A 29 2.10 14.48 1.26
C GLY A 29 1.59 14.10 -0.13
N VAL A 30 2.43 13.47 -0.95
CA VAL A 30 2.03 12.91 -2.26
C VAL A 30 1.38 11.54 -2.08
N LEU A 31 1.90 10.73 -1.16
CA LEU A 31 1.29 9.46 -0.73
C LEU A 31 0.71 9.63 0.69
N ASP A 32 -0.58 9.34 0.84
CA ASP A 32 -1.26 9.44 2.14
C ASP A 32 -0.99 8.19 2.99
N ARG A 33 -0.99 7.00 2.37
CA ARG A 33 -0.73 5.73 3.04
C ARG A 33 0.04 4.79 2.12
N VAL A 34 1.00 4.07 2.71
CA VAL A 34 1.77 3.02 2.03
C VAL A 34 1.66 1.73 2.83
N PHE A 35 1.33 0.64 2.15
CA PHE A 35 1.19 -0.69 2.72
C PHE A 35 2.22 -1.62 2.06
N LEU A 36 3.04 -2.27 2.88
CA LEU A 36 4.07 -3.20 2.40
C LEU A 36 3.69 -4.66 2.71
N ALA A 37 3.43 -5.43 1.67
CA ALA A 37 3.20 -6.86 1.75
C ALA A 37 4.50 -7.65 1.51
N LEU A 38 4.87 -8.50 2.45
CA LEU A 38 6.09 -9.31 2.40
C LEU A 38 5.73 -10.78 2.21
N SER A 39 6.10 -11.35 1.07
CA SER A 39 5.71 -12.71 0.70
C SER A 39 6.66 -13.82 1.18
N ARG A 40 7.88 -13.46 1.60
CA ARG A 40 8.96 -14.41 1.96
C ARG A 40 9.88 -13.89 3.08
N GLU A 41 9.45 -12.90 3.85
CA GLU A 41 10.27 -12.40 4.96
C GLU A 41 10.27 -13.40 6.12
N GLU A 42 11.46 -13.66 6.67
CA GLU A 42 11.61 -14.64 7.75
C GLU A 42 10.85 -14.16 8.99
N ASN A 43 10.20 -15.09 9.70
CA ASN A 43 9.39 -14.82 10.90
C ASN A 43 8.19 -13.88 10.68
N ILE A 44 7.84 -13.57 9.42
CA ILE A 44 6.63 -12.82 9.07
C ILE A 44 5.71 -13.73 8.26
N PRO A 45 4.40 -13.79 8.56
CA PRO A 45 3.45 -14.53 7.75
C PRO A 45 3.48 -14.04 6.30
N LYS A 46 3.50 -15.00 5.36
CA LYS A 46 3.42 -14.72 3.93
C LYS A 46 2.19 -13.86 3.63
N THR A 47 2.42 -12.65 3.12
CA THR A 47 1.38 -11.65 2.89
C THR A 47 1.49 -11.10 1.47
N TYR A 48 0.35 -10.90 0.81
CA TYR A 48 0.19 -10.23 -0.48
C TYR A 48 -0.64 -8.94 -0.34
N VAL A 49 -0.66 -8.14 -1.40
CA VAL A 49 -1.37 -6.85 -1.41
C VAL A 49 -2.87 -7.00 -1.16
N GLN A 50 -3.50 -8.07 -1.65
CA GLN A 50 -4.91 -8.35 -1.41
C GLN A 50 -5.21 -8.67 0.06
N ASP A 51 -4.26 -9.27 0.79
CA ASP A 51 -4.44 -9.58 2.21
C ASP A 51 -4.44 -8.28 3.03
N LEU A 52 -3.61 -7.31 2.64
CA LEU A 52 -3.59 -5.98 3.25
C LEU A 52 -4.81 -5.14 2.84
N ALA A 53 -5.20 -5.18 1.56
CA ALA A 53 -6.38 -4.50 1.08
C ALA A 53 -7.66 -5.01 1.79
N LEU A 54 -7.76 -6.31 2.03
CA LEU A 54 -8.89 -6.89 2.76
C LEU A 54 -8.95 -6.42 4.22
N LYS A 55 -7.80 -6.19 4.88
CA LYS A 55 -7.76 -5.61 6.23
C LYS A 55 -8.25 -4.16 6.27
N GLU A 56 -8.11 -3.44 5.16
CA GLU A 56 -8.53 -2.04 5.00
C GLU A 56 -9.85 -1.92 4.23
N ALA A 57 -10.61 -3.03 4.08
CA ALA A 57 -11.77 -3.11 3.19
C ALA A 57 -12.83 -2.04 3.47
N ASP A 58 -13.12 -1.75 4.73
CA ASP A 58 -14.12 -0.72 5.10
C ASP A 58 -13.68 0.67 4.65
N SER A 59 -12.39 1.01 4.82
CA SER A 59 -11.84 2.29 4.37
C SER A 59 -11.77 2.37 2.84
N ILE A 60 -11.39 1.28 2.18
CA ILE A 60 -11.40 1.20 0.71
C ILE A 60 -12.83 1.37 0.18
N ALA A 61 -13.82 0.74 0.81
CA ALA A 61 -15.22 0.87 0.44
C ALA A 61 -15.70 2.32 0.56
N GLU A 62 -15.35 3.02 1.65
CA GLU A 62 -15.64 4.45 1.82
C GLU A 62 -15.00 5.31 0.73
N LEU A 63 -13.71 5.10 0.45
CA LEU A 63 -12.97 5.80 -0.60
C LEU A 63 -13.66 5.64 -1.97
N ILE A 64 -14.08 4.42 -2.32
CA ILE A 64 -14.73 4.14 -3.60
C ILE A 64 -16.14 4.73 -3.64
N MET A 65 -16.97 4.43 -2.64
CA MET A 65 -18.40 4.72 -2.67
C MET A 65 -18.70 6.20 -2.45
N GLN A 66 -18.00 6.82 -1.50
CA GLN A 66 -18.24 8.20 -1.07
C GLN A 66 -17.29 9.17 -1.74
N GLU A 67 -15.99 8.88 -1.75
CA GLU A 67 -14.97 9.79 -2.28
C GLU A 67 -14.70 9.60 -3.78
N LYS A 68 -15.39 8.65 -4.43
CA LYS A 68 -15.27 8.34 -5.87
C LYS A 68 -13.82 8.01 -6.28
N ALA A 69 -13.11 7.29 -5.42
CA ALA A 69 -11.74 6.88 -5.66
C ALA A 69 -11.62 5.99 -6.91
N HIS A 70 -10.47 6.10 -7.56
CA HIS A 70 -10.08 5.26 -8.69
C HIS A 70 -9.10 4.18 -8.23
N ILE A 71 -9.29 2.96 -8.72
CA ILE A 71 -8.39 1.83 -8.44
C ILE A 71 -7.52 1.58 -9.66
N TYR A 72 -6.22 1.44 -9.41
CA TYR A 72 -5.21 1.09 -10.41
C TYR A 72 -4.54 -0.20 -9.96
N VAL A 73 -4.45 -1.17 -10.87
CA VAL A 73 -3.73 -2.45 -10.66
C VAL A 73 -2.71 -2.59 -11.78
N CYS A 74 -1.45 -2.73 -11.41
CA CYS A 74 -0.28 -2.81 -12.30
C CYS A 74 0.54 -4.05 -12.00
#